data_AF-A0A4Q3AF46-F1
#
_entry.id   AF-A0A4Q3AF46-F1
#
_cell.length_a   1.000
_cell.length_b   1.000
_cell.length_c   1.000
_cell.angle_alpha   90.00
_cell.angle_beta   90.00
_cell.angle_gamma   90.00
#
_symmetry.space_group_name_H-M   'P 1'
#
loop_
_entity.id
_entity.type
_entity.pdbx_description
1 polymer ?
#
loop_
_entity_poly.entity_id
_entity_poly.type
_entity_poly.pdbx_seq_one_letter_code
_entity_poly.pdbx_strand_id
1 'polypeptide(L)' 'MDAYGIANASIGVQDKEGDWRVSFFVNNLFDQDYVTSLIDNTTTRDAPYIIYQQVPRNYKRYVGVRARIGF' A
#
# COMPACT_ATOMS: atom_id res chain seq x y z
N MET A 1 -8.37 6.99 -18.85
CA MET A 1 -7.98 6.67 -17.47
C MET A 1 -6.91 7.66 -17.10
N ASP A 2 -7.13 8.44 -16.05
CA ASP A 2 -6.15 9.45 -15.62
C ASP A 2 -4.96 8.75 -14.95
N ALA A 3 -3.76 9.24 -15.26
CA ALA A 3 -2.55 8.76 -14.61
C ALA A 3 -2.54 9.24 -13.16
N TYR A 4 -2.35 8.31 -12.23
CA TYR A 4 -2.22 8.61 -10.81
C TYR A 4 -0.82 8.20 -10.31
N GLY A 5 -0.36 8.88 -9.26
CA GLY A 5 0.89 8.56 -8.57
C GLY A 5 0.63 8.32 -7.09
N ILE A 6 1.33 7.33 -6.51
CA ILE A 6 1.26 7.05 -5.08
C ILE A 6 2.60 7.44 -4.44
N ALA A 7 2.55 8.32 -3.45
CA ALA A 7 3.72 8.74 -2.68
C ALA A 7 3.77 8.04 -1.32
N ASN A 8 4.93 7.50 -0.96
CA ASN A 8 5.18 6.89 0.34
C ASN A 8 6.34 7.62 1.02
N ALA A 9 6.23 7.83 2.33
CA ALA A 9 7.24 8.55 3.11
C ALA A 9 7.59 7.80 4.40
N SER A 10 8.85 7.91 4.82
CA SER A 10 9.30 7.39 6.11
C SER A 10 10.40 8.25 6.69
N ILE A 11 10.33 8.49 8.00
CA ILE A 11 11.39 9.16 8.76
C ILE A 11 11.79 8.26 9.92
N GLY A 12 13.08 8.19 10.23
CA GLY A 12 13.55 7.36 11.32
C GLY A 12 14.82 7.88 11.94
N VAL A 13 15.04 7.43 13.17
CA VAL A 13 16.25 7.62 13.95
C VAL A 13 16.89 6.26 14.16
N GLN A 14 18.22 6.23 14.10
CA GLN A 14 19.00 5.04 14.40
C GLN A 14 20.16 5.40 15.30
N ASP A 15 20.62 4.41 16.05
CA ASP A 15 21.90 4.53 16.72
C ASP A 15 23.07 4.62 15.71
N LYS A 16 24.19 5.19 16.16
CA LYS A 16 25.41 5.31 15.35
C LYS A 16 26.02 3.95 15.04
N GLU A 17 25.96 3.03 15.99
CA GLU A 17 26.49 1.68 15.88
C GLU A 17 25.45 0.74 15.22
N GLY A 18 24.18 1.19 15.18
CA GLY A 18 23.11 0.53 14.44
C GLY A 18 22.34 -0.51 15.26
N ASP A 19 22.62 -0.59 16.56
CA ASP A 19 22.00 -1.55 17.50
C ASP A 19 20.49 -1.38 17.62
N TRP A 20 19.97 -0.18 17.34
CA TRP A 20 18.55 0.03 17.26
C TRP A 20 18.17 1.07 16.22
N ARG A 21 16.96 0.93 15.68
CA ARG A 21 16.34 1.88 14.75
C ARG A 21 14.84 1.96 15.00
N VAL A 22 14.31 3.18 15.03
CA VAL A 22 12.87 3.44 15.08
C VAL A 22 12.50 4.34 13.91
N SER A 23 11.49 3.95 13.14
CA SER A 23 10.96 4.78 12.05
C SER A 23 9.45 4.89 12.10
N PHE A 24 8.96 6.07 11.76
CA PHE A 24 7.58 6.34 11.43
C PHE A 24 7.44 6.33 9.91
N PHE A 25 6.37 5.72 9.39
CA PHE A 25 6.13 5.66 7.96
C PHE A 25 4.65 5.89 7.62
N VAL A 26 4.43 6.42 6.42
CA VAL A 26 3.13 6.66 5.81
C VAL A 26 3.15 6.09 4.40
N ASN A 27 2.25 5.15 4.11
CA ASN A 27 1.96 4.69 2.77
C ASN A 27 0.71 5.42 2.25
N ASN A 28 0.74 5.81 0.97
CA ASN A 28 -0.27 6.66 0.35
C ASN A 28 -0.43 8.01 1.09
N LEU A 29 0.65 8.79 1.11
CA LEU A 29 0.78 10.06 1.83
C LEU A 29 -0.31 11.07 1.47
N PHE A 30 -0.84 11.02 0.25
CA PHE A 30 -1.89 11.92 -0.25
C PHE A 30 -3.29 11.31 -0.22
N ASP A 31 -3.46 10.09 0.34
CA ASP A 31 -4.74 9.35 0.39
C ASP A 31 -5.43 9.28 -0.99
N GLN A 32 -4.63 8.94 -2.00
CA GLN A 32 -5.10 8.79 -3.37
C GLN A 32 -5.92 7.50 -3.48
N ASP A 33 -7.20 7.63 -3.79
CA ASP A 33 -8.03 6.51 -4.20
C ASP A 33 -7.64 6.08 -5.63
N TYR A 34 -7.35 4.80 -5.80
CA TYR A 34 -7.03 4.25 -7.12
C TYR A 34 -7.56 2.83 -7.29
N VAL A 35 -8.04 2.54 -8.50
CA VAL A 35 -8.47 1.19 -8.86
C VAL A 35 -7.23 0.39 -9.24
N THR A 36 -6.85 -0.56 -8.39
CA THR A 36 -5.57 -1.28 -8.57
C THR A 36 -5.63 -2.35 -9.64
N SER A 37 -6.76 -3.05 -9.76
CA SER A 37 -7.02 -3.99 -10.84
C SER A 37 -8.52 -4.23 -10.95
N LEU A 38 -9.05 -4.11 -12.17
CA LEU A 38 -10.37 -4.62 -12.54
C LEU A 38 -10.14 -5.87 -13.38
N ILE A 39 -10.62 -6.99 -12.88
CA ILE A 39 -10.53 -8.28 -13.56
C ILE A 39 -11.94 -8.60 -14.07
N ASP A 40 -12.09 -8.58 -15.38
CA ASP A 40 -13.27 -9.12 -16.04
C ASP A 40 -13.12 -10.65 -16.07
N ASN A 41 -13.92 -11.34 -15.27
CA ASN A 41 -13.95 -12.80 -15.22
C ASN A 41 -15.26 -13.34 -15.81
N THR A 42 -15.84 -12.60 -16.76
CA THR A 42 -17.05 -13.05 -17.46
C THR A 42 -16.72 -14.30 -18.27
N THR A 43 -17.37 -15.41 -17.95
CA THR A 43 -17.24 -16.67 -18.68
C THR A 43 -18.55 -16.97 -19.40
N THR A 44 -18.50 -17.65 -20.55
CA THR A 44 -19.72 -18.09 -21.27
C THR A 44 -20.57 -19.09 -20.48
N ARG A 45 -20.07 -19.63 -19.35
CA ARG A 45 -20.81 -20.55 -18.46
C ARG A 45 -21.51 -19.84 -17.30
N ASP A 46 -21.05 -18.66 -16.91
CA ASP A 46 -21.56 -17.91 -15.76
C ASP A 46 -22.13 -16.58 -16.26
N ALA A 47 -23.39 -16.61 -16.70
CA ALA A 47 -24.16 -15.41 -17.01
C ALA A 47 -24.73 -14.85 -15.69
N PRO A 48 -23.96 -14.02 -14.99
CA PRO A 48 -23.93 -12.60 -15.30
C PRO A 48 -22.52 -12.02 -15.46
N TYR A 49 -22.42 -10.76 -15.92
CA TYR A 49 -21.17 -10.02 -16.02
C TYR A 49 -20.53 -9.88 -14.63
N ILE A 50 -19.37 -10.51 -14.41
CA ILE A 50 -18.68 -10.49 -13.12
C ILE A 50 -17.37 -9.69 -13.28
N ILE A 51 -17.39 -8.46 -12.76
CA ILE A 51 -16.18 -7.67 -12.56
C ILE A 51 -15.72 -7.86 -11.10
N TYR A 52 -14.49 -8.31 -10.93
CA TYR A 52 -13.81 -8.28 -9.64
C TYR A 52 -12.90 -7.05 -9.55
N GLN A 53 -12.96 -6.35 -8.42
CA GLN A 53 -11.94 -5.37 -8.06
C GLN A 53 -11.01 -5.99 -7.02
N GLN A 54 -9.73 -6.11 -7.36
CA GLN A 54 -8.73 -6.47 -6.37
C GLN A 54 -8.31 -5.20 -5.62
N VAL A 55 -8.74 -5.09 -4.35
CA VAL A 55 -8.38 -3.97 -3.47
C VAL A 55 -7.18 -4.39 -2.61
N PRO A 56 -5.94 -4.02 -2.97
CA PRO A 56 -4.79 -4.31 -2.13
C PRO A 56 -4.89 -3.55 -0.81
N ARG A 57 -4.23 -4.08 0.23
CA ARG A 57 -4.19 -3.47 1.58
C ARG A 57 -3.74 -2.00 1.57
N ASN A 58 -2.97 -1.60 0.56
CA ASN A 58 -2.42 -0.26 0.39
C ASN A 58 -3.38 0.73 -0.26
N TYR A 59 -4.62 0.32 -0.55
CA TYR A 59 -5.64 1.16 -1.17
C TYR A 59 -5.95 2.41 -0.32
N LYS A 60 -5.91 2.29 1.02
CA LYS A 60 -6.11 3.42 1.93
C LYS A 60 -4.79 3.89 2.53
N ARG A 61 -4.71 5.17 2.91
CA ARG A 61 -3.60 5.70 3.71
C ARG A 61 -3.36 4.82 4.93
N TYR A 62 -2.13 4.34 5.07
CA TYR A 62 -1.71 3.48 6.18
C TYR A 62 -0.48 4.08 6.85
N VAL A 63 -0.56 4.25 8.17
CA VAL A 63 0.52 4.80 8.99
C VAL A 63 0.99 3.76 10.00
N GLY A 64 2.27 3.78 10.33
CA GLY A 64 2.81 2.85 11.32
C GLY A 64 4.17 3.25 11.86
N VAL A 65 4.55 2.56 12.93
CA VAL A 65 5.89 2.66 13.54
C VAL A 65 6.59 1.32 13.34
N ARG A 66 7.88 1.36 13.00
CA ARG A 66 8.75 0.19 12.88
C ARG A 66 9.91 0.35 13.83
N ALA A 67 10.09 -0.60 14.73
CA ALA A 67 11.26 -0.70 15.60
C ALA A 67 12.09 -1.93 15.21
N ARG A 68 13.41 -1.78 15.20
CA ARG A 68 14.39 -2.86 15.02
C ARG A 68 15.41 -2.77 16.13
N ILE A 69 15.70 -3.90 16.75
CA ILE A 69 16.75 -4.08 17.75
C ILE A 69 17.69 -5.15 17.18
N GLY A 70 18.97 -4.84 17.11
CA GLY A 70 20.05 -5.76 16.76
C GLY A 70 20.43 -6.62 17.96
N PHE A 71 20.95 -7.81 17.68
CA PHE A 71 21.55 -8.72 18.65
C PHE A 71 22.99 -9.01 18.25
#